data_AF-A0A928VB09-F1
#
_entry.id   AF-A0A928VB09-F1
#
_cell.length_a   1.000
_cell.length_b   1.000
_cell.length_c   1.000
_cell.angle_alpha   90.00
_cell.angle_beta   90.00
_cell.angle_gamma   90.00
#
_symmetry.space_group_name_H-M   'P 1'
#
loop_
_entity.id
_entity.type
_entity.pdbx_description
1 polymer ?
#
loop_
_entity_poly.entity_id
_entity_poly.type
_entity_poly.pdbx_seq_one_letter_code
_entity_poly.pdbx_strand_id
1 'polypeptide(L)' 'MLIPLVWLVSTSFKSPTENLFQFPPQFIPEQPTLDNFVTVWQSNPFGRYLFNSTLVSVLT' A
#
# COMPACT_ATOMS: atom_id res chain seq x y z
N MET A 1 19.16 -3.41 5.24
CA MET A 1 18.23 -2.25 5.23
C MET A 1 16.85 -2.62 4.68
N LEU A 2 16.26 -3.74 5.15
CA LEU A 2 14.98 -4.25 4.61
C LEU A 2 13.76 -3.89 5.47
N ILE A 3 13.99 -3.43 6.70
CA ILE A 3 12.93 -3.11 7.66
C ILE A 3 11.88 -2.15 7.07
N PRO A 4 12.24 -1.05 6.36
CA PRO A 4 11.24 -0.17 5.76
C PRO A 4 10.40 -0.86 4.68
N LEU A 5 10.99 -1.75 3.89
CA LEU A 5 10.28 -2.50 2.86
C LEU A 5 9.29 -3.49 3.47
N VAL A 6 9.74 -4.25 4.48
CA VAL A 6 8.89 -5.19 5.21
C VAL A 6 7.73 -4.45 5.90
N TRP A 7 8.01 -3.27 6.47
CA TRP A 7 6.99 -2.41 7.05
C TRP A 7 5.95 -2.00 6.00
N LEU A 8 6.36 -1.48 4.84
CA LEU A 8 5.45 -1.07 3.76
C LEU A 8 4.55 -2.22 3.29
N VAL A 9 5.15 -3.40 3.07
CA VAL A 9 4.39 -4.59 2.64
C VAL A 9 3.40 -4.98 3.72
N SER A 10 3.82 -5.09 4.98
CA SER A 10 2.92 -5.42 6.09
C SER A 10 1.76 -4.42 6.22
N THR A 11 2.06 -3.12 6.19
CA THR A 11 1.03 -2.08 6.31
C THR A 11 0.03 -2.09 5.17
N SER A 12 0.42 -2.54 3.97
CA SER A 12 -0.50 -2.63 2.83
C SER A 12 -1.63 -3.65 3.05
N PHE A 13 -1.40 -4.65 3.92
CA PHE A 13 -2.38 -5.67 4.28
C PHE A 13 -3.13 -5.38 5.59
N LYS A 14 -2.83 -4.29 6.31
CA LYS A 14 -3.55 -3.94 7.54
C LYS A 14 -4.98 -3.50 7.24
N SER A 15 -5.92 -3.88 8.11
CA SER A 15 -7.29 -3.37 8.02
C SER A 15 -7.32 -1.84 8.20
N PRO A 16 -8.23 -1.11 7.52
CA PRO A 16 -8.41 0.34 7.73
C PRO A 16 -8.68 0.76 9.18
N THR A 17 -9.10 -0.19 10.03
CA THR A 17 -9.36 0.03 11.46
C THR A 17 -8.10 -0.09 12.32
N GLU A 18 -7.00 -0.62 11.80
CA GLU A 18 -5.74 -0.76 12.54
C GLU A 18 -5.00 0.58 12.64
N ASN A 19 -4.45 0.88 13.83
CA ASN A 19 -3.67 2.10 14.04
C ASN A 19 -2.23 1.94 13.53
N LEU A 20 -1.90 2.64 12.42
CA LEU A 20 -0.57 2.63 11.82
C LEU A 20 0.51 3.32 12.67
N PHE A 21 0.13 4.24 13.56
CA PHE A 21 1.04 5.06 14.37
C PHE A 21 1.12 4.64 15.84
N GLN A 22 0.61 3.45 16.18
CA GLN A 22 0.70 2.93 17.53
C GLN A 22 2.14 2.59 17.94
N PHE A 23 2.46 2.74 19.22
CA PHE A 23 3.75 2.36 19.79
C PHE A 23 3.57 1.28 20.85
N PRO A 24 4.25 0.12 20.75
CA PRO A 24 5.25 -0.24 19.73
C PRO A 24 4.63 -0.47 18.32
N PRO A 25 5.37 -0.17 17.24
CA PRO A 25 4.89 -0.37 15.87
C PRO A 25 4.64 -1.87 15.61
N GLN A 26 3.46 -2.18 15.10
CA GLN A 26 3.05 -3.55 14.88
C GLN A 26 3.38 -4.01 13.46
N PHE A 27 4.37 -4.90 13.34
CA PHE A 27 4.88 -5.41 12.06
C PHE A 27 4.01 -6.48 11.43
N ILE A 28 3.10 -7.11 12.16
CA ILE A 28 2.21 -8.16 11.63
C ILE A 28 0.78 -7.63 11.70
N PRO A 29 0.01 -7.62 10.60
CA PRO A 29 -1.39 -7.20 10.63
C PRO A 29 -2.21 -8.11 11.54
N GLU A 30 -3.09 -7.53 12.36
CA GLU A 30 -4.02 -8.30 13.20
C GLU A 30 -5.11 -8.95 12.35
N GLN A 31 -5.57 -8.20 11.34
CA GLN A 31 -6.61 -8.61 10.42
C GLN A 31 -6.12 -8.35 8.99
N PRO A 32 -5.40 -9.31 8.39
CA PRO A 32 -4.92 -9.18 7.02
C PRO A 32 -6.10 -9.05 6.04
N THR A 33 -6.10 -7.99 5.23
CA THR A 33 -7.15 -7.73 4.22
C THR A 33 -6.56 -7.26 2.89
N LEU A 34 -7.35 -7.41 1.82
CA LEU A 34 -7.02 -6.88 0.49
C LEU A 34 -7.79 -5.58 0.17
N ASP A 35 -8.57 -5.06 1.11
CA ASP A 35 -9.48 -3.94 0.88
C ASP A 35 -8.73 -2.68 0.49
N ASN A 36 -7.52 -2.46 0.99
CA ASN A 36 -6.69 -1.32 0.59
C ASN A 36 -6.41 -1.33 -0.92
N PHE A 37 -6.12 -2.51 -1.49
CA PHE A 37 -5.86 -2.65 -2.93
C PHE A 37 -7.11 -2.40 -3.76
N VAL A 38 -8.25 -2.95 -3.33
CA VAL A 38 -9.55 -2.72 -3.99
C VAL A 38 -9.94 -1.25 -3.90
N THR A 39 -9.77 -0.64 -2.73
CA THR A 39 -10.11 0.76 -2.46
C THR A 39 -9.29 1.69 -3.34
N VAL A 40 -7.98 1.48 -3.49
CA VAL A 40 -7.14 2.31 -4.38
C VAL A 40 -7.62 2.22 -5.83
N TRP A 41 -8.02 1.03 -6.28
CA TRP A 41 -8.54 0.83 -7.64
C TRP A 41 -9.90 1.48 -7.90
N GLN A 42 -10.75 1.60 -6.88
CA GLN A 42 -12.10 2.17 -6.99
C GLN A 42 -12.15 3.67 -6.71
N SER A 43 -11.35 4.16 -5.75
CA SER A 43 -11.37 5.55 -5.28
C SER A 43 -10.57 6.51 -6.16
N ASN A 44 -9.63 5.97 -6.95
CA ASN A 44 -8.72 6.76 -7.77
C ASN A 44 -8.67 6.17 -9.18
N PRO A 45 -8.38 6.99 -10.22
CA PRO A 45 -8.08 6.49 -11.56
C PRO A 45 -6.65 5.90 -11.59
N PHE A 46 -6.36 4.95 -10.68
CA PHE A 46 -5.03 4.41 -10.42
C PHE A 46 -4.41 3.77 -11.67
N GLY A 47 -5.23 3.23 -12.57
CA GLY A 47 -4.76 2.60 -13.81
C GLY A 47 -4.27 3.62 -14.81
N ARG A 48 -4.87 4.82 -14.81
CA ARG A 48 -4.36 5.94 -15.59
C ARG A 48 -3.05 6.45 -15.02
N TYR A 49 -2.90 6.49 -13.70
CA TYR A 49 -1.63 6.86 -13.06
C TYR A 49 -0.52 5.86 -13.44
N LEU A 50 -0.78 4.57 -13.29
CA LEU A 50 0.16 3.52 -13.67
C LEU A 50 0.55 3.61 -15.16
N PHE A 51 -0.45 3.75 -16.05
CA PHE A 51 -0.20 3.88 -17.48
C PHE A 51 0.65 5.12 -17.81
N ASN A 52 0.30 6.28 -17.27
CA ASN A 52 1.05 7.52 -17.51
C ASN A 52 2.49 7.40 -17.01
N SER A 53 2.70 6.84 -15.82
CA SER A 53 4.04 6.65 -15.25
C SER A 53 4.88 5.68 -16.08
N THR A 54 4.30 4.54 -16.49
CA THR A 54 4.99 3.60 -17.38
C THR A 54 5.32 4.22 -18.72
N LEU A 55 4.39 4.97 -19.33
CA LEU A 55 4.61 5.64 -20.61
C LEU A 55 5.79 6.60 -20.51
N VAL A 56 5.82 7.48 -19.50
CA VAL A 56 6.91 8.43 -19.29
C VAL A 56 8.23 7.71 -19.03
N SER A 57 8.23 6.67 -18.19
CA SER A 57 9.44 5.88 -17.87
C SER A 57 10.00 5.09 -19.05
N VAL A 58 9.20 4.77 -20.07
CA VAL A 58 9.64 4.07 -21.28
C VAL A 58 10.10 5.07 -22.35
N LEU A 59 9.52 6.26 -22.38
CA LEU A 59 9.82 7.30 -23.38
C LEU A 59 10.97 8.24 -22.97
N THR A 60 11.37 8.23 -21.70
CA THR A 60 12.46 9.06 -21.14
C THR A 60 13.56 8.17 -20.61
#